data_AF-A0A4Q0Y057-F1
#
_entry.id   AF-A0A4Q0Y057-F1
#
_cell.length_a   1.000
_cell.length_b   1.000
_cell.length_c   1.000
_cell.angle_alpha   90.00
_cell.angle_beta   90.00
_cell.angle_gamma   90.00
#
_symmetry.space_group_name_H-M   'P 1'
#
loop_
_entity.id
_entity.type
_entity.pdbx_description
1 polymer ?
#
loop_
_entity_poly.entity_id
_entity_poly.type
_entity_poly.pdbx_seq_one_letter_code
_entity_poly.pdbx_strand_id
1 'polypeptide(L)'
;MAENSFVYIVMFLLFVGLGVILYKKSTIKSKPAYLKKEEIIKQYEYEMLKLISKYEKDSKLLSQKKVEFLKQANKELHQNIFFDENEAKALILKLASF
;
A
#
# COMPACT_ATOMS: atom_id res chain seq x y z
N MET A 1 -41.75 -15.99 38.29
CA MET A 1 -40.44 -16.48 37.78
C MET A 1 -40.35 -16.55 36.26
N ALA A 2 -41.46 -16.64 35.50
CA ALA A 2 -41.42 -16.78 34.03
C ALA A 2 -41.20 -15.47 33.25
N GLU A 3 -41.57 -14.31 33.79
CA GLU A 3 -41.49 -13.03 33.06
C GLU A 3 -40.05 -12.59 32.78
N ASN A 4 -39.13 -12.86 33.71
CA ASN A 4 -37.71 -12.52 33.55
C ASN A 4 -37.01 -13.45 32.56
N SER A 5 -37.50 -14.68 32.39
CA SER A 5 -36.92 -15.68 31.49
C SER A 5 -36.99 -15.23 30.03
N PHE A 6 -38.08 -14.56 29.63
CA PHE A 6 -38.20 -14.03 28.27
C PHE A 6 -37.16 -12.94 27.98
N VAL A 7 -36.94 -12.02 28.94
CA VAL A 7 -35.95 -10.95 28.83
C VAL A 7 -34.52 -11.52 28.69
N TYR A 8 -34.18 -12.55 29.47
CA TYR A 8 -32.87 -13.20 29.38
C TYR A 8 -32.66 -13.92 28.04
N ILE A 9 -33.69 -14.53 27.46
CA ILE A 9 -33.61 -15.19 26.15
C ILE A 9 -33.37 -14.17 25.03
N VAL A 10 -34.10 -13.05 25.05
CA VAL A 10 -33.92 -11.97 24.07
C VAL A 10 -32.53 -11.35 24.19
N MET A 11 -32.05 -11.13 25.43
CA MET A 11 -30.72 -10.60 25.67
C MET A 11 -29.62 -11.56 25.19
N PHE A 12 -29.79 -12.87 25.42
CA PHE A 12 -28.87 -13.90 24.94
C PHE A 12 -28.79 -13.93 23.41
N LEU A 13 -29.93 -13.86 22.71
CA LEU A 13 -29.96 -13.81 21.24
C LEU A 13 -29.28 -12.54 20.69
N LEU A 14 -29.42 -11.39 21.36
CA LEU A 14 -28.69 -10.17 21.01
C LEU A 14 -27.17 -10.32 21.16
N PHE A 15 -26.71 -10.91 22.27
CA PHE A 15 -25.28 -11.16 22.49
C PHE A 15 -24.70 -12.18 21.52
N VAL A 16 -25.45 -13.23 21.18
CA VAL A 16 -25.03 -14.21 20.16
C VAL A 16 -24.99 -13.56 18.78
N GLY A 17 -25.98 -12.73 18.42
CA GLY A 17 -26.01 -11.99 17.16
C GLY A 17 -24.82 -11.02 17.03
N LEU A 18 -24.54 -10.23 18.08
CA LEU A 18 -23.37 -9.37 18.15
C LEU A 18 -22.06 -10.17 18.10
N GLY A 19 -22.00 -11.30 18.81
CA GLY A 19 -20.87 -12.23 18.79
C GLY A 19 -20.58 -12.71 17.37
N VAL A 20 -21.58 -13.19 16.63
CA VAL A 20 -21.39 -13.66 15.24
C VAL A 20 -20.92 -12.54 14.30
N ILE A 21 -21.42 -11.31 14.47
CA ILE A 21 -20.98 -10.15 13.68
C ILE A 21 -19.51 -9.81 13.97
N LEU A 22 -19.09 -9.85 15.24
CA LEU A 22 -17.71 -9.56 15.65
C LEU A 22 -16.73 -10.72 15.33
N TYR A 23 -17.20 -11.96 15.39
CA TYR A 23 -16.41 -13.16 15.04
C TYR A 23 -16.29 -13.38 13.53
N LYS A 24 -17.03 -12.63 12.71
CA LYS A 24 -16.75 -12.50 11.28
C LYS A 24 -15.47 -11.70 11.09
N LYS A 25 -14.35 -12.31 11.51
CA LYS A 25 -12.99 -11.83 11.30
C LYS A 25 -12.88 -11.63 9.80
N SER A 26 -12.83 -10.37 9.38
CA SER A 26 -12.46 -10.01 8.02
C SER A 26 -11.14 -10.72 7.76
N THR A 27 -11.19 -11.80 6.98
CA THR A 27 -9.99 -12.38 6.40
C THR A 27 -9.55 -11.36 5.36
N ILE A 28 -8.95 -10.27 5.85
CA ILE A 28 -8.13 -9.39 5.03
C ILE A 28 -7.04 -10.34 4.55
N LYS A 29 -7.24 -10.89 3.35
CA LYS A 29 -6.18 -11.53 2.58
C LYS A 29 -5.17 -10.42 2.33
N SER A 30 -4.33 -10.15 3.31
CA SER A 30 -3.19 -9.27 3.16
C SER A 30 -2.38 -9.93 2.07
N LYS A 31 -2.35 -9.32 0.88
CA LYS A 31 -1.55 -9.81 -0.24
C LYS A 31 -0.13 -10.10 0.30
N PRO A 32 0.47 -11.24 -0.06
CA PRO A 32 1.82 -11.57 0.37
C PRO A 32 2.78 -10.41 0.03
N ALA A 33 3.73 -10.13 0.93
CA ALA A 33 4.58 -8.95 0.86
C ALA A 33 5.31 -8.80 -0.49
N TYR A 34 5.66 -9.91 -1.16
CA TYR A 34 6.28 -9.89 -2.49
C TYR A 34 5.39 -9.23 -3.56
N LEU A 35 4.07 -9.44 -3.53
CA LEU A 35 3.15 -8.81 -4.48
C LEU A 35 3.06 -7.30 -4.27
N LYS A 36 3.17 -6.85 -3.01
CA LYS A 36 3.21 -5.42 -2.70
C LYS A 36 4.51 -4.77 -3.17
N LYS A 37 5.66 -5.46 -3.05
CA LYS A 37 6.94 -4.98 -3.58
C LYS A 37 6.89 -4.79 -5.10
N GLU A 38 6.41 -5.79 -5.83
CA GLU A 38 6.30 -5.70 -7.30
C GLU A 38 5.34 -4.60 -7.75
N GLU A 39 4.21 -4.42 -7.06
CA GLU A 39 3.27 -3.32 -7.33
C GLU A 39 3.95 -1.96 -7.13
N ILE A 40 4.74 -1.79 -6.07
CA ILE A 40 5.48 -0.55 -5.80
C ILE A 40 6.54 -0.30 -6.89
N ILE A 41 7.30 -1.31 -7.29
CA ILE A 41 8.30 -1.19 -8.36
C ILE A 41 7.63 -0.74 -9.67
N LYS A 42 6.54 -1.41 -10.07
CA LYS A 42 5.80 -1.07 -11.29
C LYS A 42 5.22 0.33 -11.25
N GLN A 43 4.76 0.78 -10.08
CA GLN A 43 4.25 2.13 -9.91
C GLN A 43 5.33 3.18 -10.16
N TYR A 44 6.51 3.05 -9.54
CA TYR A 44 7.60 4.00 -9.75
C TYR A 44 8.12 4.00 -11.19
N GLU A 45 8.19 2.83 -11.84
CA GLU A 45 8.55 2.73 -13.26
C GLU A 45 7.55 3.46 -14.16
N TYR A 46 6.25 3.25 -13.92
CA TYR A 46 5.20 3.92 -14.66
C TYR A 46 5.24 5.44 -14.46
N GLU A 47 5.46 5.90 -13.23
CA GLU A 47 5.57 7.33 -12.93
C GLU A 47 6.80 7.97 -13.60
N MET A 48 7.94 7.28 -13.62
CA MET A 48 9.14 7.73 -14.32
C MET A 48 8.88 7.85 -15.84
N LEU A 49 8.29 6.82 -16.45
CA LEU A 49 7.95 6.85 -17.87
C LEU A 49 6.93 7.94 -18.21
N LYS A 50 5.94 8.15 -17.35
CA LYS A 50 4.95 9.23 -17.49
C LYS A 50 5.61 10.60 -17.37
N LEU A 51 6.56 10.76 -16.47
CA LEU A 51 7.35 11.99 -16.33
C LEU A 51 8.19 12.24 -17.58
N ILE A 52 8.84 11.21 -18.12
CA ILE A 52 9.59 11.28 -19.37
C ILE A 52 8.70 11.72 -20.52
N SER A 53 7.57 11.04 -20.74
CA SER A 53 6.62 11.38 -21.80
C SER A 53 6.05 12.79 -21.63
N LYS A 54 5.78 13.23 -20.40
CA LYS A 54 5.25 14.58 -20.13
C LYS A 54 6.24 15.69 -20.47
N TYR A 55 7.53 15.46 -20.30
CA TYR A 55 8.58 16.46 -20.50
C TYR A 55 9.52 16.15 -21.67
N GLU A 56 9.15 15.22 -22.56
CA GLU A 56 9.98 14.77 -23.69
C GLU A 56 10.45 15.92 -24.59
N LYS A 57 9.64 17.00 -24.65
CA LYS A 57 9.87 18.17 -25.50
C LYS A 57 10.81 19.21 -24.87
N ASP A 58 11.08 19.10 -23.56
CA ASP A 58 11.98 20.01 -22.83
C ASP A 58 13.00 19.20 -22.01
N SER A 59 14.13 18.90 -22.64
CA SER A 59 15.23 18.12 -22.05
C SER A 59 15.79 18.71 -20.74
N LYS A 60 15.77 20.04 -20.60
CA LYS A 60 16.30 20.72 -19.41
C LYS A 60 15.32 20.56 -18.25
N LEU A 61 14.04 20.77 -18.50
CA LEU A 61 12.99 20.58 -17.51
C LEU A 61 12.81 19.10 -17.16
N LEU A 62 12.95 18.21 -18.13
CA LEU A 62 12.94 16.75 -17.94
C LEU A 62 14.03 16.32 -16.97
N SER A 63 15.28 16.75 -17.19
CA SER A 63 16.40 16.39 -16.30
C SER A 63 16.19 16.88 -14.87
N GLN A 64 15.69 18.11 -14.70
CA GLN A 64 15.37 18.65 -13.37
C GLN A 64 14.26 17.84 -12.68
N LYS A 65 13.19 17.52 -13.40
CA LYS A 65 12.06 16.75 -12.87
C LYS A 65 12.44 15.30 -12.57
N LYS A 66 13.28 14.66 -13.39
CA LYS A 66 13.85 13.34 -13.11
C LYS A 66 14.62 13.34 -11.79
N VAL A 67 15.51 14.31 -11.57
CA VAL A 67 16.29 14.40 -10.33
C VAL A 67 15.39 14.66 -9.11
N GLU A 68 14.39 15.52 -9.23
CA GLU A 68 13.41 15.78 -8.18
C GLU A 68 12.63 14.51 -7.80
N PHE A 69 12.17 13.77 -8.81
CA PHE A 69 11.48 12.50 -8.63
C PHE A 69 12.36 11.44 -7.96
N LEU A 70 13.60 11.27 -8.41
CA LEU A 70 14.53 10.30 -7.81
C LEU A 70 14.84 10.63 -6.33
N LYS A 71 14.97 11.91 -5.98
CA LYS A 71 15.16 12.33 -4.58
C LYS A 71 13.95 11.98 -3.71
N GLN A 72 12.75 12.22 -4.23
CA GLN A 72 11.51 11.89 -3.55
C GLN A 72 11.35 10.37 -3.39
N ALA A 73 11.50 9.61 -4.48
CA ALA A 73 11.43 8.15 -4.48
C ALA A 73 12.46 7.55 -3.51
N ASN A 74 13.67 8.10 -3.43
CA ASN A 74 14.70 7.61 -2.51
C ASN A 74 14.29 7.79 -1.04
N LYS A 75 13.69 8.93 -0.70
CA LYS A 75 13.20 9.19 0.65
C LYS A 75 12.02 8.27 1.00
N GLU A 76 11.08 8.09 0.08
CA GLU A 76 9.87 7.28 0.29
C GLU A 76 10.21 5.78 0.40
N LEU A 77 11.10 5.28 -0.46
CA LEU A 77 11.53 3.88 -0.45
C LEU A 77 12.32 3.53 0.81
N HIS A 78 13.15 4.43 1.32
CA HIS A 78 13.84 4.22 2.61
C HIS A 78 12.93 4.25 3.83
N GLN A 79 11.73 4.84 3.72
CA GLN A 79 10.71 4.81 4.77
C GLN A 79 9.72 3.65 4.60
N ASN A 80 9.86 2.86 3.54
CA ASN A 80 8.93 1.81 3.18
C ASN A 80 9.30 0.49 3.88
N ILE A 81 8.36 -0.10 4.60
CA ILE A 81 8.55 -1.37 5.32
C ILE A 81 8.80 -2.58 4.41
N PHE A 82 8.59 -2.44 3.10
CA PHE A 82 8.73 -3.52 2.12
C PHE A 82 10.10 -3.51 1.42
N PHE A 83 10.94 -2.50 1.61
CA PHE A 83 12.24 -2.42 0.93
C PHE A 83 13.39 -2.37 1.92
N ASP A 84 14.37 -3.25 1.72
CA ASP A 84 15.66 -3.12 2.40
C ASP A 84 16.48 -1.99 1.78
N GLU A 85 17.49 -1.48 2.50
CA GLU A 85 18.35 -0.40 1.99
C GLU A 85 18.98 -0.73 0.63
N ASN A 86 19.39 -1.99 0.44
CA ASN A 86 19.98 -2.47 -0.80
C ASN A 86 18.95 -2.56 -1.93
N GLU A 87 17.73 -3.02 -1.63
CA GLU A 87 16.64 -3.10 -2.60
C GLU A 87 16.17 -1.70 -3.04
N ALA A 88 16.06 -0.77 -2.09
CA ALA A 88 15.73 0.62 -2.37
C ALA A 88 16.79 1.28 -3.27
N LYS A 89 18.08 1.10 -2.96
CA LYS A 89 19.18 1.59 -3.80
C LYS A 89 19.16 0.99 -5.21
N ALA A 90 18.92 -0.32 -5.32
CA ALA A 90 18.82 -1.00 -6.61
C ALA A 90 17.66 -0.45 -7.46
N LEU A 91 16.50 -0.18 -6.84
CA LEU A 91 15.36 0.43 -7.52
C LEU A 91 15.66 1.85 -7.98
N ILE A 92 16.29 2.67 -7.15
CA ILE A 92 16.70 4.04 -7.53
C ILE A 92 17.70 4.02 -8.69
N LEU A 93 18.69 3.12 -8.67
CA LEU A 93 19.62 2.94 -9.78
C LEU A 93 18.90 2.52 -11.07
N LYS A 94 17.93 1.61 -10.96
CA LYS A 94 17.09 1.21 -12.09
C LYS A 94 16.31 2.41 -12.66
N LEU A 95 15.65 3.19 -11.81
CA LEU A 95 14.90 4.38 -12.23
C LEU A 95 15.80 5.44 -12.87
N ALA A 96 17.02 5.62 -12.38
CA ALA A 96 17.99 6.54 -12.95
C ALA A 96 18.51 6.13 -14.34
N SER A 97 18.35 4.84 -14.71
CA SER A 97 18.77 4.31 -16.01
C SER A 97 17.72 4.46 -17.13
N PHE A 98 16.49 4.87 -16.81
CA PHE A 98 15.47 5.29 -17.78
C PHE A 98 15.77 6.68 -18.35
#